data_AF-A0A7W1JGF5-F1
#
_entry.id   AF-A0A7W1JGF5-F1
#
_cell.length_a   1.000
_cell.length_b   1.000
_cell.length_c   1.000
_cell.angle_alpha   90.00
_cell.angle_beta   90.00
_cell.angle_gamma   90.00
#
_symmetry.space_group_name_H-M   'P 1'
#
loop_
_entity.id
_entity.type
_entity.pdbx_description
1 polymer ?
#
loop_
_entity_poly.entity_id
_entity_poly.type
_entity_poly.pdbx_seq_one_letter_code
_entity_poly.pdbx_strand_id
1 'polypeptide(L)'
;MERCAQIPPETPLPSCPDRSVGLSLPVPINARIDLLVELVELAEQAGERTSRKEIVAACILGAPDAADELVRWLHIYRKSPADSTCTSGAKLEDVLELRAVRPGRRPRRWRYRSPPASP
;
A
#
# COMPACT_ATOMS: atom_id res chain seq x y z
N MET A 1 -4.98 -26.75 2.29
CA MET A 1 -3.56 -26.75 2.67
C MET A 1 -2.76 -26.25 1.48
N GLU A 2 -2.54 -24.94 1.40
CA GLU A 2 -1.66 -24.37 0.37
C GLU A 2 -0.22 -24.73 0.72
N ARG A 3 0.54 -25.26 -0.24
CA ARG A 3 1.97 -25.48 -0.08
C ARG A 3 2.62 -24.10 0.09
N CYS A 4 3.21 -23.82 1.25
CA CYS A 4 4.18 -22.74 1.37
C CYS A 4 5.26 -23.02 0.33
N ALA A 5 5.38 -22.15 -0.68
CA ALA A 5 6.54 -22.17 -1.54
C ALA A 5 7.77 -22.04 -0.62
N GLN A 6 8.71 -22.99 -0.71
CA GLN A 6 9.98 -22.87 -0.01
C GLN A 6 10.75 -21.73 -0.69
N ILE A 7 10.76 -20.55 -0.05
CA ILE A 7 11.51 -19.38 -0.50
C ILE A 7 12.89 -19.45 0.19
N PRO A 8 14.00 -19.46 -0.56
CA PRO A 8 15.33 -19.40 0.04
C PRO A 8 15.51 -18.14 0.92
N PRO A 9 16.11 -18.24 2.10
CA PRO A 9 16.18 -17.12 3.06
C PRO A 9 16.97 -15.91 2.54
N GLU A 10 17.89 -16.11 1.60
CA GLU A 10 18.68 -15.09 0.93
C GLU A 10 17.93 -14.37 -0.21
N THR A 11 16.70 -14.79 -0.52
CA THR A 11 15.91 -14.16 -1.59
C THR A 11 15.53 -12.74 -1.17
N PRO A 12 15.87 -11.71 -1.97
CA PRO A 12 15.42 -10.35 -1.72
C PRO A 12 13.89 -10.27 -1.73
N LEU A 13 13.30 -9.52 -0.80
CA LEU A 13 11.84 -9.36 -0.70
C LEU A 13 11.15 -8.94 -2.02
N PRO A 14 11.72 -8.05 -2.87
CA PRO A 14 11.13 -7.73 -4.16
C PRO A 14 11.04 -8.91 -5.15
N SER A 15 11.84 -9.96 -4.94
CA SER A 15 11.86 -11.18 -5.77
C SER A 15 10.98 -12.31 -5.20
N CYS A 16 10.42 -12.14 -4.00
CA CYS A 16 9.51 -13.11 -3.40
C CYS A 16 8.15 -13.11 -4.10
N PRO A 17 7.44 -14.25 -4.14
CA PRO A 17 6.09 -14.32 -4.70
C PRO A 17 5.10 -13.48 -3.88
N ASP A 18 4.24 -12.74 -4.57
CA ASP A 18 3.28 -11.84 -3.94
C ASP A 18 2.02 -12.53 -3.44
N ARG A 19 1.58 -12.16 -2.23
CA ARG A 19 0.24 -12.43 -1.71
C ARG A 19 -0.42 -11.13 -1.29
N SER A 20 -1.65 -10.89 -1.76
CA SER A 20 -2.38 -9.67 -1.45
C SER A 20 -2.91 -9.69 -0.01
N VAL A 21 -2.80 -8.55 0.69
CA VAL A 21 -3.23 -8.41 2.09
C VAL A 21 -4.64 -7.81 2.21
N GLY A 22 -5.19 -7.23 1.13
CA GLY A 22 -6.61 -6.83 1.04
C GLY A 22 -7.09 -5.82 2.09
N LEU A 23 -6.22 -4.92 2.56
CA LEU A 23 -6.51 -3.99 3.65
C LEU A 23 -7.12 -2.67 3.18
N SER A 24 -8.09 -2.18 3.94
CA SER A 24 -8.59 -0.81 3.86
C SER A 24 -7.99 0.02 4.99
N LEU A 25 -7.29 1.11 4.66
CA LEU A 25 -6.66 2.01 5.63
C LEU A 25 -7.44 3.34 5.72
N PRO A 26 -7.37 4.05 6.86
CA PRO A 26 -7.86 5.42 6.95
C PRO A 26 -7.24 6.31 5.87
N VAL A 27 -8.04 7.22 5.30
CA VAL A 27 -7.61 8.14 4.23
C VAL A 27 -6.30 8.86 4.55
N PRO A 28 -6.10 9.45 5.76
CA PRO A 28 -4.86 10.18 6.06
C PRO A 28 -3.60 9.28 6.05
N ILE A 29 -3.75 8.01 6.44
CA ILE A 29 -2.66 7.03 6.36
C ILE A 29 -2.35 6.68 4.91
N ASN A 30 -3.38 6.52 4.07
CA ASN A 30 -3.17 6.25 2.65
C ASN A 30 -2.42 7.37 1.96
N ALA A 31 -2.78 8.62 2.23
CA ALA A 31 -2.10 9.79 1.67
C ALA A 31 -0.67 9.93 2.22
N ARG A 32 -0.46 9.62 3.52
CA ARG A 32 0.90 9.59 4.08
C ARG A 32 1.80 8.58 3.35
N ILE A 33 1.28 7.42 2.96
CA ILE A 33 2.05 6.44 2.17
C ILE A 33 2.46 7.03 0.82
N ASP A 34 1.55 7.73 0.13
CA ASP A 34 1.87 8.40 -1.15
C ASP A 34 2.97 9.45 -0.97
N LEU A 35 2.88 10.29 0.06
CA LEU A 35 3.93 11.26 0.38
C LEU A 35 5.28 10.60 0.66
N LEU A 36 5.31 9.46 1.35
CA LEU A 36 6.54 8.73 1.61
C LEU A 36 7.16 8.18 0.31
N VAL A 37 6.35 7.71 -0.64
CA VAL A 37 6.84 7.31 -1.97
C VAL A 37 7.49 8.50 -2.68
N GLU A 38 6.78 9.63 -2.74
CA GLU A 38 7.29 10.85 -3.40
C GLU A 38 8.59 11.35 -2.76
N LEU A 39 8.70 11.30 -1.42
CA LEU A 39 9.91 11.70 -0.71
C LEU A 39 11.11 10.82 -1.06
N VAL A 40 10.94 9.51 -1.19
CA VAL A 40 12.02 8.61 -1.61
C VAL A 40 12.41 8.87 -3.07
N GLU A 41 11.42 9.03 -3.96
CA GLU A 41 11.68 9.36 -5.36
C GLU A 41 12.46 10.67 -5.53
N LEU A 42 12.16 11.69 -4.71
CA LEU A 42 12.89 12.95 -4.69
C LEU A 42 14.33 12.80 -4.15
N ALA A 43 14.51 11.97 -3.13
CA ALA A 43 15.80 11.76 -2.48
C ALA A 43 16.78 10.98 -3.37
N GLU A 44 16.28 9.97 -4.09
CA GLU A 44 17.14 9.06 -4.83
C GLU A 44 17.75 9.67 -6.09
N GLN A 45 17.23 10.78 -6.65
CA GLN A 45 17.69 11.54 -7.84
C GLN A 45 18.12 10.72 -9.10
N ALA A 46 18.09 9.38 -9.06
CA ALA A 46 18.83 8.48 -9.95
C ALA A 46 18.02 7.25 -10.40
N GLY A 47 16.72 7.20 -10.12
CA GLY A 47 15.81 6.25 -10.77
C GLY A 47 15.48 4.97 -10.01
N GLU A 48 15.72 4.91 -8.70
CA GLU A 48 15.12 3.91 -7.82
C GLU A 48 13.59 4.10 -7.81
N ARG A 49 12.87 3.16 -8.43
CA ARG A 49 11.41 3.18 -8.46
C ARG A 49 10.89 2.63 -7.14
N THR A 50 10.28 3.47 -6.33
CA THR A 50 9.64 3.06 -5.08
C THR A 50 8.15 2.88 -5.28
N SER A 51 7.58 1.86 -4.68
CA SER A 51 6.14 1.60 -4.69
C SER A 51 5.53 1.73 -3.29
N ARG A 52 4.21 1.98 -3.25
CA ARG A 52 3.45 1.93 -1.98
C ARG A 52 3.65 0.61 -1.24
N LYS A 53 3.77 -0.50 -1.98
CA LYS A 53 4.02 -1.83 -1.42
C LYS A 53 5.36 -1.88 -0.70
N GLU A 54 6.41 -1.34 -1.32
CA GLU A 54 7.76 -1.30 -0.72
C GLU A 54 7.82 -0.42 0.51
N ILE A 55 7.15 0.75 0.51
CA ILE A 55 7.02 1.58 1.71
C ILE A 55 6.34 0.82 2.85
N VAL A 56 5.22 0.15 2.58
CA VAL A 56 4.51 -0.64 3.60
C VAL A 56 5.38 -1.80 4.09
N ALA A 57 6.04 -2.53 3.17
CA ALA A 57 6.94 -3.63 3.51
C ALA A 57 8.11 -3.15 4.37
N ALA A 58 8.72 -2.00 4.05
CA ALA A 58 9.79 -1.38 4.82
C ALA A 58 9.31 -0.98 6.23
N CYS A 59 8.11 -0.41 6.36
CA CYS A 59 7.53 -0.12 7.67
C CYS A 59 7.29 -1.38 8.51
N ILE A 60 6.89 -2.49 7.89
CA ILE A 60 6.71 -3.77 8.57
C ILE A 60 8.06 -4.35 8.99
N LEU A 61 9.07 -4.28 8.12
CA LEU A 61 10.42 -4.75 8.41
C LEU A 61 11.10 -3.96 9.54
N GLY A 62 10.79 -2.66 9.64
CA GLY A 62 11.26 -1.79 10.72
C GLY A 62 10.37 -1.80 11.97
N ALA A 63 9.30 -2.60 12.02
CA ALA A 63 8.47 -2.71 13.20
C ALA A 63 9.24 -3.43 14.34
N PRO A 64 8.95 -3.13 15.61
CA PRO A 64 9.61 -3.79 16.71
C PRO A 64 9.18 -5.25 16.84
N ASP A 65 10.11 -6.12 17.23
CA ASP A 65 9.85 -7.56 17.45
C ASP A 65 9.31 -7.84 18.86
N ALA A 66 9.38 -6.87 19.77
CA ALA A 66 8.91 -6.99 21.15
C ALA A 66 7.40 -6.72 21.25
N ALA A 67 6.68 -7.64 21.90
CA ALA A 67 5.22 -7.61 21.97
C ALA A 67 4.66 -6.35 22.66
N ASP A 68 5.32 -5.89 23.72
CA ASP A 68 4.96 -4.67 24.46
C ASP A 68 5.14 -3.40 23.62
N GLU A 69 6.18 -3.34 22.80
CA GLU A 69 6.41 -2.23 21.87
C GLU A 69 5.37 -2.21 20.74
N LEU A 70 5.00 -3.37 20.19
CA LEU A 70 3.90 -3.48 19.22
C LEU A 70 2.56 -3.03 19.81
N VAL A 71 2.26 -3.43 21.05
CA VAL A 71 1.07 -2.96 21.78
C VAL A 71 1.09 -1.44 21.96
N ARG A 72 2.26 -0.87 22.26
CA ARG A 72 2.43 0.59 22.35
C ARG A 72 2.16 1.28 21.01
N TRP A 73 2.68 0.76 19.90
CA TRP A 73 2.42 1.30 18.56
C TRP A 73 0.93 1.27 18.21
N LEU A 74 0.23 0.17 18.53
CA LEU A 74 -1.22 0.06 18.34
C LEU A 74 -2.01 1.07 19.18
N HIS A 75 -1.58 1.31 20.43
CA HIS A 75 -2.21 2.34 21.27
C HIS A 75 -2.02 3.74 20.70
N ILE A 76 -0.84 4.06 20.17
CA ILE A 76 -0.58 5.34 19.49
C ILE A 76 -1.53 5.47 18.30
N TYR A 77 -1.54 4.49 17.39
CA TYR A 77 -2.42 4.50 16.22
C TYR A 77 -3.89 4.75 16.59
N ARG A 78 -4.42 4.07 17.61
CA ARG A 78 -5.83 4.21 18.03
C ARG A 78 -6.17 5.57 18.65
N LYS A 79 -5.19 6.30 19.18
CA LYS A 79 -5.39 7.61 19.83
C LYS A 79 -4.95 8.79 18.97
N SER A 80 -4.18 8.52 17.91
CA SER A 80 -3.65 9.51 17.00
C SER A 80 -4.77 10.26 16.26
N PRO A 81 -4.77 11.61 16.29
CA PRO A 81 -5.67 12.39 15.43
C PRO A 81 -5.23 12.28 13.97
N ALA A 82 -6.15 12.52 13.02
CA ALA A 82 -5.87 12.50 11.59
C ALA A 82 -4.69 13.41 11.19
N ASP A 83 -4.53 14.56 11.88
CA ASP A 83 -3.43 15.51 11.64
C ASP A 83 -2.03 14.94 11.95
N SER A 84 -1.93 13.97 12.85
CA SER A 84 -0.65 13.36 13.23
C SER A 84 0.00 12.54 12.11
N THR A 85 -0.73 12.29 11.02
CA THR A 85 -0.20 11.59 9.84
C THR A 85 0.51 12.53 8.87
N CYS A 86 0.46 13.84 9.08
CA CYS A 86 1.19 14.81 8.26
C CYS A 86 2.69 14.79 8.61
N THR A 87 3.55 14.78 7.60
CA THR A 87 4.98 15.07 7.77
C THR A 87 5.18 16.58 7.86
N SER A 88 6.23 17.01 8.58
CA SER A 88 6.56 18.44 8.75
C SER A 88 6.85 19.08 7.38
N GLY A 89 5.82 19.60 6.71
CA GLY A 89 5.91 20.16 5.36
C GLY A 89 4.59 20.10 4.58
N ALA A 90 3.79 19.04 4.73
CA ALA A 90 2.47 18.91 4.10
C ALA A 90 1.39 19.25 5.13
N LYS A 91 0.55 20.26 4.88
CA LYS A 91 -0.59 20.55 5.77
C LYS A 91 -1.66 19.47 5.58
N LEU A 92 -2.41 19.15 6.63
CA LEU A 92 -3.55 18.22 6.57
C LEU A 92 -4.57 18.61 5.49
N GLU A 93 -4.70 19.91 5.24
CA GLU A 93 -5.54 20.49 4.20
C GLU A 93 -5.16 19.97 2.80
N ASP A 94 -3.86 19.84 2.51
CA ASP A 94 -3.35 19.33 1.23
C ASP A 94 -3.57 17.82 1.08
N VAL A 95 -3.58 17.08 2.19
CA VAL A 95 -3.85 15.64 2.25
C VAL A 95 -5.35 15.33 2.09
N LEU A 96 -6.22 16.23 2.55
CA LEU A 96 -7.68 16.10 2.47
C LEU A 96 -8.24 16.56 1.12
N GLU A 97 -7.44 17.23 0.27
CA GLU A 97 -7.73 17.37 -1.16
C GLU A 97 -7.57 16.01 -1.87
N LEU A 98 -8.41 15.05 -1.49
CA LEU A 98 -8.71 13.85 -2.25
C LEU A 98 -9.17 14.28 -3.64
N ARG A 99 -8.24 14.39 -4.60
CA ARG A 99 -8.62 14.33 -6.02
C ARG A 99 -9.36 13.01 -6.20
N ALA A 100 -10.65 13.10 -6.51
CA ALA A 100 -11.46 11.94 -6.84
C ALA A 100 -10.77 11.16 -7.98
N VAL A 101 -10.11 10.06 -7.64
CA VAL A 101 -9.54 9.15 -8.62
C VAL A 101 -10.72 8.58 -9.38
N ARG A 102 -10.85 8.96 -10.66
CA ARG A 102 -11.90 8.39 -11.52
C ARG A 102 -11.67 6.89 -11.57
N PRO A 103 -12.72 6.06 -11.32
CA PRO A 103 -12.61 4.62 -11.48
C PRO A 103 -12.00 4.31 -12.84
N GLY A 104 -10.91 3.55 -12.87
CA GLY A 104 -10.26 3.14 -14.11
C GLY A 104 -11.27 2.47 -15.06
N ARG A 105 -11.02 2.54 -16.37
CA ARG A 105 -11.92 1.94 -17.38
C ARG A 105 -12.18 0.47 -17.03
N ARG A 106 -13.40 0.15 -16.61
CA ARG A 106 -13.83 -1.23 -16.40
C ARG A 106 -13.66 -1.97 -17.72
N PRO A 107 -12.93 -3.10 -17.77
CA PRO A 107 -12.87 -3.92 -18.97
C PRO A 107 -14.30 -4.27 -19.39
N ARG A 108 -14.69 -3.89 -20.61
CA ARG A 108 -15.96 -4.32 -21.19
C ARG A 108 -15.86 -5.84 -21.36
N ARG A 109 -16.56 -6.61 -20.52
CA ARG A 109 -16.81 -8.03 -20.77
C ARG A 109 -17.53 -8.12 -22.12
N TRP A 110 -16.79 -8.51 -23.15
CA TRP A 110 -17.34 -8.88 -24.44
C TRP A 110 -18.26 -10.07 -24.20
N ARG A 111 -19.57 -9.86 -24.32
CA ARG A 111 -20.54 -10.95 -24.24
C ARG A 111 -20.32 -11.80 -25.48
N TYR A 112 -19.93 -13.07 -25.29
CA TYR A 112 -20.09 -14.07 -26.33
C TYR A 112 -21.55 -14.04 -26.79
N ARG A 113 -21.74 -13.70 -28.06
CA ARG A 113 -23.00 -13.85 -28.77
C ARG A 113 -23.17 -15.35 -28.96
N SER A 114 -24.08 -15.98 -28.22
CA SER A 114 -24.50 -17.34 -28.57
C SER A 114 -25.03 -17.32 -30.01
N PRO A 115 -24.60 -18.24 -30.89
CA PRO A 115 -25.13 -18.32 -32.24
C PRO A 115 -26.63 -18.65 -32.18
N PRO A 116 -27.45 -18.13 -33.11
CA PRO A 116 -28.86 -18.47 -33.16
C PRO A 116 -29.02 -19.96 -33.42
N ALA A 117 -29.89 -20.61 -32.66
CA ALA A 117 -30.34 -21.96 -32.95
C ALA A 117 -31.00 -21.96 -34.33
N SER A 118 -30.49 -22.79 -35.23
CA SER A 118 -31.11 -23.04 -36.53
C SER A 118 -32.37 -23.92 -36.35
N PRO A 119 -33.40 -23.74 -37.20
CA PRO A 119 -34.67 -24.45 -37.12
C PRO A 119 -34.57 -25.93 -37.51
#